data_AF-A0A497PVG4-F1
#
_entry.id   AF-A0A497PVG4-F1
#
_cell.length_a   1.000
_cell.length_b   1.000
_cell.length_c   1.000
_cell.angle_alpha   90.00
_cell.angle_beta   90.00
_cell.angle_gamma   90.00
#
_symmetry.space_group_name_H-M   'P 1'
#
loop_
_entity.id
_entity.type
_entity.pdbx_description
1 polymer ?
#
loop_
_entity_poly.entity_id
_entity_poly.type
_entity_poly.pdbx_seq_one_letter_code
_entity_poly.pdbx_strand_id
1 'polypeptide(L)'
;MTRVNAGPELRKHLRKYNLTEKLNSIIGLLGSDAQEVIDWAYEEGRRRTKEERGLKESDLGRVVFELIGNEAAIRLVQRNHARGRLTTKSEVKSKTGLRAEMPVLYRQAGLRHPQEARNLRHNMFHEAFLALIMHLFPDVDTSVPTTGEGLTPDLMVTHKDPDWTISVEYKGYRSLSLLSESELLKAMRYQEAYGTAWLVTTTMKSVKGEYSGVVTSKEVVRRGLERLRRIYKRKAYTTEQKENRGIARKGISHLTKHENMRLRCKIITVDELLESMRKGTPLKGVIITTGFEYIDMLKEAGLHEHADNVLRVMKSPAGLLHSDSVTSMRLIE
;
A
#
# COMPACT_ATOMS: atom_id res chain seq x y z
N MET A 1 6.68 -7.10 40.82
CA MET A 1 5.51 -7.39 39.96
C MET A 1 4.31 -6.68 40.56
N THR A 2 3.66 -5.80 39.80
CA THR A 2 2.43 -5.13 40.26
C THR A 2 1.32 -6.17 40.39
N ARG A 3 0.79 -6.37 41.59
CA ARG A 3 -0.30 -7.31 41.85
C ARG A 3 -1.61 -6.62 41.48
N VAL A 4 -2.22 -7.00 40.37
CA VAL A 4 -3.52 -6.44 39.94
C VAL A 4 -4.68 -7.30 40.44
N ASN A 5 -5.77 -6.65 40.79
CA ASN A 5 -7.03 -7.28 41.16
C ASN A 5 -7.93 -7.39 39.93
N ALA A 6 -7.83 -8.51 39.21
CA ALA A 6 -8.81 -8.85 38.18
C ALA A 6 -10.15 -9.21 38.86
N GLY A 7 -11.26 -8.59 38.45
CA GLY A 7 -12.60 -8.95 38.94
C GLY A 7 -13.03 -10.37 38.53
N PRO A 8 -14.15 -10.87 39.10
CA PRO A 8 -14.56 -12.27 38.95
C PRO A 8 -14.90 -12.66 37.51
N GLU A 9 -15.48 -11.77 36.72
CA GLU A 9 -15.86 -12.01 35.32
C GLU A 9 -14.64 -12.17 34.42
N LEU A 10 -13.64 -11.29 34.59
CA LEU A 10 -12.37 -11.39 33.89
C LEU A 10 -11.64 -12.67 34.29
N ARG A 11 -11.55 -13.01 35.59
CA ARG A 11 -10.95 -14.28 36.05
C ARG A 11 -11.62 -15.51 35.44
N LYS A 12 -12.96 -15.51 35.36
CA LYS A 12 -13.73 -16.59 34.73
C LYS A 12 -13.39 -16.71 33.24
N HIS A 13 -13.32 -15.59 32.52
CA HIS A 13 -12.92 -15.57 31.12
C HIS A 13 -11.50 -16.11 30.91
N LEU A 14 -10.53 -15.65 31.71
CA LEU A 14 -9.14 -16.07 31.62
C LEU A 14 -8.96 -17.57 31.83
N ARG A 15 -9.67 -18.16 32.81
CA ARG A 15 -9.65 -19.61 33.08
C ARG A 15 -10.26 -20.39 31.93
N LYS A 16 -11.41 -19.95 31.41
CA LYS A 16 -12.12 -20.64 30.32
C LYS A 16 -11.26 -20.77 29.06
N TYR A 17 -10.42 -19.76 28.77
CA TYR A 17 -9.63 -19.68 27.54
C TYR A 17 -8.11 -19.80 27.75
N ASN A 18 -7.65 -20.15 28.96
CA ASN A 18 -6.24 -20.26 29.32
C ASN A 18 -5.40 -19.00 28.99
N LEU A 19 -5.93 -17.82 29.32
CA LEU A 19 -5.34 -16.51 28.95
C LEU A 19 -4.47 -15.87 30.05
N THR A 20 -4.16 -16.58 31.13
CA THR A 20 -3.43 -16.03 32.29
C THR A 20 -2.06 -15.46 31.92
N GLU A 21 -1.27 -16.18 31.11
CA GLU A 21 0.01 -15.66 30.63
C GLU A 21 -0.15 -14.43 29.76
N LYS A 22 -1.24 -14.36 28.98
CA LYS A 22 -1.55 -13.20 28.15
C LYS A 22 -1.85 -11.99 29.02
N LEU A 23 -2.66 -12.15 30.06
CA LEU A 23 -2.94 -11.10 31.02
C LEU A 23 -1.63 -10.61 31.67
N ASN A 24 -0.74 -11.51 32.09
CA ASN A 24 0.55 -11.12 32.67
C ASN A 24 1.39 -10.30 31.68
N SER A 25 1.38 -10.66 30.40
CA SER A 25 2.06 -9.87 29.36
C SER A 25 1.42 -8.49 29.16
N ILE A 26 0.08 -8.40 29.21
CA ILE A 26 -0.67 -7.13 29.15
C ILE A 26 -0.30 -6.24 30.35
N ILE A 27 -0.37 -6.78 31.57
CA ILE A 27 0.01 -6.05 32.80
C ILE A 27 1.46 -5.55 32.70
N GLY A 28 2.38 -6.37 32.19
CA GLY A 28 3.77 -5.97 31.99
C GLY A 28 3.95 -4.82 30.98
N LEU A 29 3.03 -4.66 30.02
CA LEU A 29 3.02 -3.51 29.10
C LEU A 29 2.38 -2.27 29.72
N LEU A 30 1.33 -2.44 30.53
CA LEU A 30 0.65 -1.35 31.23
C LEU A 30 1.49 -0.77 32.37
N GLY A 31 2.28 -1.60 33.05
CA GLY A 31 3.22 -1.16 34.10
C GLY A 31 2.51 -0.78 35.40
N SER A 32 2.79 0.42 35.91
CA SER A 32 2.18 0.95 37.14
C SER A 32 0.67 1.15 36.99
N ASP A 33 0.21 1.49 35.81
CA ASP A 33 -1.17 1.93 35.57
C ASP A 33 -2.11 0.74 35.30
N ALA A 34 -1.61 -0.48 35.44
CA ALA A 34 -2.34 -1.69 35.07
C ALA A 34 -3.66 -1.84 35.85
N GLN A 35 -3.71 -1.42 37.12
CA GLN A 35 -4.94 -1.48 37.91
C GLN A 35 -5.96 -0.45 37.43
N GLU A 36 -5.54 0.80 37.23
CA GLU A 36 -6.39 1.89 36.74
C GLU A 36 -7.01 1.56 35.38
N VAL A 37 -6.22 0.99 34.46
CA VAL A 37 -6.72 0.56 33.15
C VAL A 37 -7.71 -0.60 33.26
N ILE A 38 -7.52 -1.52 34.21
CA ILE A 38 -8.49 -2.60 34.47
C ILE A 38 -9.80 -2.02 35.01
N ASP A 39 -9.72 -1.08 35.94
CA ASP A 39 -10.89 -0.45 36.56
C ASP A 39 -11.70 0.32 35.51
N TRP A 40 -11.02 1.15 34.68
CA TRP A 40 -11.62 1.81 33.53
C TRP A 40 -12.27 0.81 32.56
N ALA A 41 -11.58 -0.28 32.23
CA ALA A 41 -12.13 -1.29 31.31
C ALA A 41 -13.39 -1.96 31.86
N TYR A 42 -13.51 -2.09 33.18
CA TYR A 42 -14.71 -2.58 33.84
C TYR A 42 -15.88 -1.59 33.77
N GLU A 43 -15.63 -0.31 33.98
CA GLU A 43 -16.64 0.75 33.84
C GLU A 43 -17.16 0.83 32.40
N GLU A 44 -16.23 0.93 31.44
CA GLU A 44 -16.54 0.99 30.02
C GLU A 44 -17.20 -0.30 29.51
N GLY A 45 -16.73 -1.46 29.98
CA GLY A 45 -17.33 -2.75 29.65
C GLY A 45 -18.79 -2.85 30.12
N ARG A 46 -19.09 -2.40 31.35
CA ARG A 46 -20.46 -2.38 31.88
C ARG A 46 -21.35 -1.43 31.09
N ARG A 47 -20.84 -0.27 30.69
CA ARG A 47 -21.56 0.68 29.84
C ARG A 47 -21.93 0.05 28.48
N ARG A 48 -20.96 -0.53 27.78
CA ARG A 48 -21.19 -1.19 26.47
C ARG A 48 -22.18 -2.34 26.55
N THR A 49 -22.13 -3.17 27.60
CA THR A 49 -23.09 -4.27 27.77
C THR A 49 -24.52 -3.81 28.00
N LYS A 50 -24.74 -2.55 28.45
CA LYS A 50 -26.08 -1.96 28.63
C LYS A 50 -26.59 -1.28 27.37
N GLU A 51 -25.69 -0.68 26.59
CA GLU A 51 -26.05 0.19 25.46
C GLU A 51 -26.01 -0.52 24.10
N GLU A 52 -25.13 -1.50 23.90
CA GLU A 52 -24.94 -2.15 22.60
C GLU A 52 -25.89 -3.34 22.41
N ARG A 53 -26.73 -3.26 21.37
CA ARG A 53 -27.62 -4.35 20.93
C ARG A 53 -26.77 -5.51 20.36
N GLY A 54 -26.29 -6.39 21.23
CA GLY A 54 -25.49 -7.56 20.85
C GLY A 54 -24.55 -8.07 21.93
N LEU A 55 -24.28 -7.27 22.96
CA LEU A 55 -23.48 -7.68 24.11
C LEU A 55 -24.40 -8.11 25.26
N LYS A 56 -24.07 -9.22 25.92
CA LYS A 56 -24.73 -9.66 27.15
C LYS A 56 -23.84 -9.34 28.34
N GLU A 57 -24.42 -9.23 29.54
CA GLU A 57 -23.62 -9.09 30.78
C GLU A 57 -22.63 -10.25 30.96
N SER A 58 -22.98 -11.45 30.48
CA SER A 58 -22.07 -12.61 30.47
C SER A 58 -20.79 -12.40 29.65
N ASP A 59 -20.77 -11.43 28.74
CA ASP A 59 -19.62 -11.08 27.90
C ASP A 59 -18.68 -10.09 28.57
N LEU A 60 -19.02 -9.55 29.75
CA LEU A 60 -18.23 -8.50 30.42
C LEU A 60 -16.75 -8.88 30.55
N GLY A 61 -16.44 -10.11 30.97
CA GLY A 61 -15.05 -10.58 31.10
C GLY A 61 -14.29 -10.60 29.76
N ARG A 62 -14.97 -10.88 28.64
CA ARG A 62 -14.39 -10.81 27.28
C ARG A 62 -14.14 -9.37 26.87
N VAL A 63 -15.14 -8.50 27.07
CA VAL A 63 -15.07 -7.07 26.70
C VAL A 63 -13.94 -6.39 27.48
N VAL A 64 -13.86 -6.61 28.80
CA VAL A 64 -12.77 -6.09 29.65
C VAL A 64 -11.41 -6.56 29.13
N PHE A 65 -11.28 -7.86 28.80
CA PHE A 65 -10.02 -8.41 28.27
C PHE A 65 -9.61 -7.76 26.93
N GLU A 66 -10.57 -7.50 26.05
CA GLU A 66 -10.34 -6.80 24.78
C GLU A 66 -9.92 -5.35 25.00
N LEU A 67 -10.57 -4.63 25.91
CA LEU A 67 -10.26 -3.22 26.25
C LEU A 67 -8.84 -3.07 26.81
N ILE A 68 -8.47 -3.86 27.82
CA ILE A 68 -7.11 -3.82 28.39
C ILE A 68 -6.05 -4.29 27.38
N GLY A 69 -6.40 -5.24 26.52
CA GLY A 69 -5.54 -5.71 25.43
C GLY A 69 -5.29 -4.62 24.40
N ASN A 70 -6.31 -3.83 24.06
CA ASN A 70 -6.19 -2.69 23.15
C ASN A 70 -5.32 -1.57 23.73
N GLU A 71 -5.53 -1.20 24.99
CA GLU A 71 -4.72 -0.18 25.67
C GLU A 71 -3.24 -0.61 25.77
N ALA A 72 -2.98 -1.87 26.14
CA ALA A 72 -1.62 -2.40 26.14
C ALA A 72 -0.99 -2.43 24.74
N ALA A 73 -1.78 -2.67 23.69
CA ALA A 73 -1.31 -2.63 22.31
C ALA A 73 -0.93 -1.21 21.88
N ILE A 74 -1.72 -0.20 22.27
CA ILE A 74 -1.43 1.23 22.04
C ILE A 74 -0.10 1.61 22.70
N ARG A 75 0.06 1.30 23.99
CA ARG A 75 1.31 1.61 24.73
C ARG A 75 2.52 0.88 24.15
N LEU A 76 2.34 -0.36 23.70
CA LEU A 76 3.39 -1.11 23.00
C LEU A 76 3.84 -0.38 21.72
N VAL A 77 2.90 0.13 20.94
CA VAL A 77 3.19 0.92 19.74
C VAL A 77 3.96 2.19 20.09
N GLN A 78 3.49 2.97 21.05
CA GLN A 78 4.16 4.20 21.50
C GLN A 78 5.59 3.94 22.00
N ARG A 79 5.77 2.93 22.86
CA ARG A 79 7.08 2.57 23.41
C ARG A 79 8.08 2.13 22.34
N ASN A 80 7.63 1.35 21.37
CA ASN A 80 8.48 0.92 20.26
C ASN A 80 8.83 2.09 19.34
N HIS A 81 7.86 2.95 19.04
CA HIS A 81 8.07 4.13 18.23
C HIS A 81 9.07 5.10 18.86
N ALA A 82 8.97 5.35 20.16
CA ALA A 82 9.94 6.16 20.92
C ALA A 82 11.37 5.60 20.86
N ARG A 83 11.52 4.29 20.59
CA ARG A 83 12.81 3.61 20.37
C ARG A 83 13.21 3.51 18.90
N GLY A 84 12.48 4.15 17.99
CA GLY A 84 12.69 4.09 16.55
C GLY A 84 12.36 2.72 15.91
N ARG A 85 11.57 1.87 16.59
CA ARG A 85 11.24 0.51 16.12
C ARG A 85 9.80 0.40 15.66
N LEU A 86 9.59 -0.26 14.52
CA LEU A 86 8.25 -0.61 14.06
C LEU A 86 7.69 -1.79 14.86
N THR A 87 6.48 -1.62 15.41
CA THR A 87 5.70 -2.69 16.02
C THR A 87 5.04 -3.55 14.95
N THR A 88 5.16 -4.87 15.04
CA THR A 88 4.58 -5.82 14.06
C THR A 88 3.25 -6.41 14.54
N LYS A 89 2.40 -6.83 13.60
CA LYS A 89 1.13 -7.53 13.89
C LYS A 89 1.34 -8.80 14.73
N SER A 90 2.43 -9.53 14.48
CA SER A 90 2.78 -10.74 15.25
C SER A 90 3.16 -10.40 16.69
N GLU A 91 3.88 -9.30 16.91
CA GLU A 91 4.24 -8.86 18.26
C GLU A 91 3.01 -8.42 19.06
N VAL A 92 2.12 -7.62 18.45
CA VAL A 92 0.85 -7.20 19.08
C VAL A 92 0.04 -8.44 19.49
N LYS A 93 -0.19 -9.36 18.55
CA LYS A 93 -0.93 -10.61 18.83
C LYS A 93 -0.26 -11.44 19.92
N SER A 94 1.07 -11.55 19.90
CA SER A 94 1.82 -12.32 20.89
C SER A 94 1.71 -11.71 22.29
N LYS A 95 1.78 -10.39 22.43
CA LYS A 95 1.79 -9.74 23.75
C LYS A 95 0.41 -9.41 24.31
N THR A 96 -0.58 -9.18 23.45
CA THR A 96 -1.90 -8.68 23.88
C THR A 96 -3.06 -9.59 23.49
N GLY A 97 -2.84 -10.54 22.56
CA GLY A 97 -3.91 -11.38 22.01
C GLY A 97 -4.73 -10.68 20.93
N LEU A 98 -4.59 -9.36 20.77
CA LEU A 98 -5.34 -8.56 19.82
C LEU A 98 -4.91 -8.84 18.38
N ARG A 99 -5.88 -9.01 17.49
CA ARG A 99 -5.67 -9.06 16.04
C ARG A 99 -5.93 -7.68 15.44
N ALA A 100 -4.99 -6.77 15.66
CA ALA A 100 -5.13 -5.39 15.21
C ALA A 100 -4.89 -5.22 13.70
N GLU A 101 -5.59 -4.26 13.12
CA GLU A 101 -5.18 -3.58 11.89
C GLU A 101 -4.14 -2.50 12.27
N MET A 102 -2.90 -2.68 11.81
CA MET A 102 -1.77 -1.87 12.30
C MET A 102 -1.93 -0.35 12.03
N PRO A 103 -2.40 0.11 10.86
CA PRO A 103 -2.75 1.52 10.65
C PRO A 103 -3.70 2.07 11.72
N VAL A 104 -4.81 1.38 11.97
CA VAL A 104 -5.81 1.80 12.97
C VAL A 104 -5.19 1.89 14.36
N LEU A 105 -4.42 0.89 14.77
CA LEU A 105 -3.77 0.87 16.08
C LEU A 105 -2.73 2.00 16.24
N TYR A 106 -1.98 2.33 15.18
CA TYR A 106 -1.05 3.46 15.23
C TYR A 106 -1.80 4.79 15.39
N ARG A 107 -2.92 4.99 14.68
CA ARG A 107 -3.74 6.20 14.83
C ARG A 107 -4.29 6.34 16.24
N GLN A 108 -4.78 5.25 16.84
CA GLN A 108 -5.20 5.23 18.26
C GLN A 108 -4.06 5.59 19.21
N ALA A 109 -2.82 5.21 18.85
CA ALA A 109 -1.62 5.58 19.58
C ALA A 109 -1.14 7.03 19.35
N GLY A 110 -1.86 7.84 18.56
CA GLY A 110 -1.47 9.19 18.19
C GLY A 110 -0.29 9.24 17.20
N LEU A 111 -0.04 8.13 16.50
CA LEU A 111 1.10 7.94 15.61
C LEU A 111 0.63 7.57 14.20
N ARG A 112 1.52 7.77 13.22
CA ARG A 112 1.24 7.37 11.84
C ARG A 112 1.96 6.09 11.48
N HIS A 113 1.25 5.08 10.98
CA HIS A 113 1.89 3.87 10.50
C HIS A 113 2.61 4.11 9.15
N PRO A 114 3.79 3.54 8.88
CA PRO A 114 4.45 3.71 7.59
C PRO A 114 3.64 3.21 6.38
N GLN A 115 2.74 2.24 6.58
CA GLN A 115 1.82 1.79 5.53
C GLN A 115 0.84 2.91 5.12
N GLU A 116 0.40 3.77 6.05
CA GLU A 116 -0.47 4.90 5.71
C GLU A 116 0.25 5.94 4.85
N ALA A 117 1.53 6.17 5.12
CA ALA A 117 2.36 7.02 4.26
C ALA A 117 2.53 6.42 2.87
N ARG A 118 2.64 5.08 2.77
CA ARG A 118 2.71 4.37 1.49
C ARG A 118 1.39 4.42 0.73
N ASN A 119 0.28 4.16 1.42
CA ASN A 119 -1.07 4.23 0.86
C ASN A 119 -1.38 5.63 0.38
N LEU A 120 -1.11 6.66 1.19
CA LEU A 120 -1.38 8.04 0.81
C LEU A 120 -0.69 8.43 -0.51
N ARG A 121 0.56 8.00 -0.72
CA ARG A 121 1.24 8.23 -2.01
C ARG A 121 0.51 7.59 -3.18
N HIS A 122 0.10 6.34 -3.01
CA HIS A 122 -0.62 5.61 -4.04
C HIS A 122 -1.96 6.29 -4.32
N ASN A 123 -2.70 6.64 -3.27
CA ASN A 123 -4.00 7.27 -3.37
C ASN A 123 -3.92 8.67 -4.02
N MET A 124 -2.96 9.52 -3.62
CA MET A 124 -2.78 10.84 -4.25
C MET A 124 -2.47 10.72 -5.74
N PHE A 125 -1.76 9.66 -6.13
CA PHE A 125 -1.43 9.37 -7.51
C PHE A 125 -2.63 8.82 -8.30
N HIS A 126 -3.41 7.95 -7.66
CA HIS A 126 -4.67 7.39 -8.18
C HIS A 126 -5.70 8.49 -8.42
N GLU A 127 -5.97 9.35 -7.42
CA GLU A 127 -6.92 10.47 -7.52
C GLU A 127 -6.54 11.44 -8.64
N ALA A 128 -5.25 11.76 -8.78
CA ALA A 128 -4.78 12.56 -9.90
C ALA A 128 -5.06 11.89 -11.26
N PHE A 129 -4.97 10.55 -11.33
CA PHE A 129 -5.11 9.85 -12.61
C PHE A 129 -6.59 9.74 -12.95
N LEU A 130 -7.41 9.48 -11.95
CA LEU A 130 -8.86 9.49 -12.07
C LEU A 130 -9.37 10.85 -12.57
N ALA A 131 -8.88 11.94 -11.98
CA ALA A 131 -9.20 13.29 -12.44
C ALA A 131 -8.75 13.52 -13.90
N LEU A 132 -7.54 13.09 -14.27
CA LEU A 132 -7.05 13.22 -15.64
C LEU A 132 -7.90 12.42 -16.63
N ILE A 133 -8.19 11.16 -16.33
CA ILE A 133 -8.90 10.30 -17.28
C ILE A 133 -10.36 10.73 -17.45
N MET A 134 -11.04 11.15 -16.38
CA MET A 134 -12.39 11.71 -16.43
C MET A 134 -12.41 13.06 -17.16
N HIS A 135 -11.35 13.85 -17.07
CA HIS A 135 -11.24 15.08 -17.86
C HIS A 135 -11.06 14.78 -19.35
N LEU A 136 -10.19 13.83 -19.70
CA LEU A 136 -9.89 13.48 -21.10
C LEU A 136 -11.03 12.70 -21.78
N PHE A 137 -11.75 11.88 -21.01
CA PHE A 137 -12.85 11.03 -21.47
C PHE A 137 -13.97 11.03 -20.41
N PRO A 138 -14.91 11.99 -20.45
CA PRO A 138 -15.96 12.12 -19.43
C PRO A 138 -16.91 10.91 -19.31
N ASP A 139 -17.05 10.14 -20.38
CA ASP A 139 -18.02 9.04 -20.49
C ASP A 139 -17.42 7.65 -20.13
N VAL A 140 -16.28 7.63 -19.44
CA VAL A 140 -15.67 6.39 -18.95
C VAL A 140 -16.20 5.99 -17.58
N ASP A 141 -16.41 4.70 -17.41
CA ASP A 141 -16.54 4.06 -16.11
C ASP A 141 -15.15 3.63 -15.61
N THR A 142 -14.95 3.64 -14.29
CA THR A 142 -13.71 3.16 -13.68
C THR A 142 -13.97 2.18 -12.56
N SER A 143 -13.07 1.21 -12.38
CA SER A 143 -13.17 0.22 -11.30
C SER A 143 -11.80 -0.27 -10.84
N VAL A 144 -11.72 -0.74 -9.58
CA VAL A 144 -10.52 -1.34 -9.01
C VAL A 144 -10.74 -2.85 -8.89
N PRO A 145 -10.01 -3.68 -9.66
CA PRO A 145 -10.21 -5.14 -9.64
C PRO A 145 -9.90 -5.78 -8.29
N THR A 146 -10.68 -6.81 -7.94
CA THR A 146 -10.50 -7.55 -6.70
C THR A 146 -9.44 -8.65 -6.85
N THR A 147 -8.78 -9.01 -5.75
CA THR A 147 -7.64 -9.96 -5.73
C THR A 147 -7.98 -11.37 -6.27
N GLY A 148 -9.26 -11.73 -6.39
CA GLY A 148 -9.71 -13.05 -6.88
C GLY A 148 -9.47 -13.31 -8.37
N GLU A 149 -9.19 -12.27 -9.17
CA GLU A 149 -9.12 -12.37 -10.64
C GLU A 149 -7.71 -12.70 -11.20
N GLY A 150 -6.72 -12.91 -10.34
CA GLY A 150 -5.36 -13.34 -10.71
C GLY A 150 -4.45 -12.22 -11.27
N LEU A 151 -5.04 -11.13 -11.79
CA LEU A 151 -4.38 -9.86 -12.15
C LEU A 151 -5.14 -8.71 -11.48
N THR A 152 -4.42 -7.80 -10.82
CA THR A 152 -5.01 -6.66 -10.09
C THR A 152 -4.33 -5.36 -10.50
N PRO A 153 -4.65 -4.83 -11.70
CA PRO A 153 -4.24 -3.46 -12.03
C PRO A 153 -4.82 -2.50 -10.99
N ASP A 154 -4.18 -1.34 -10.82
CA ASP A 154 -4.63 -0.37 -9.83
C ASP A 154 -5.92 0.34 -10.24
N LEU A 155 -6.22 0.40 -11.55
CA LEU A 155 -7.46 0.92 -12.11
C LEU A 155 -7.76 0.24 -13.45
N MET A 156 -9.03 -0.03 -13.69
CA MET A 156 -9.60 -0.33 -15.00
C MET A 156 -10.39 0.88 -15.46
N VAL A 157 -10.23 1.24 -16.73
CA VAL A 157 -10.98 2.31 -17.38
C VAL A 157 -11.72 1.70 -18.55
N THR A 158 -13.04 1.84 -18.54
CA THR A 158 -13.93 1.23 -19.53
C THR A 158 -14.80 2.31 -20.15
N HIS A 159 -14.96 2.25 -21.45
CA HIS A 159 -15.92 3.07 -22.19
C HIS A 159 -16.94 2.13 -22.81
N LYS A 160 -18.23 2.48 -22.77
CA LYS A 160 -19.30 1.59 -23.24
C LYS A 160 -19.67 1.78 -24.71
N ASP A 161 -19.55 3.00 -25.22
CA ASP A 161 -19.91 3.31 -26.61
C ASP A 161 -19.04 4.45 -27.16
N PRO A 162 -17.91 4.17 -27.84
CA PRO A 162 -17.44 2.85 -28.29
C PRO A 162 -16.95 1.97 -27.13
N ASP A 163 -17.12 0.64 -27.26
CA ASP A 163 -16.68 -0.33 -26.25
C ASP A 163 -15.17 -0.53 -26.29
N TRP A 164 -14.50 -0.14 -25.20
CA TRP A 164 -13.10 -0.47 -24.98
C TRP A 164 -12.75 -0.46 -23.50
N THR A 165 -11.67 -1.15 -23.17
CA THR A 165 -11.14 -1.20 -21.81
C THR A 165 -9.63 -1.10 -21.83
N ILE A 166 -9.07 -0.33 -20.89
CA ILE A 166 -7.63 -0.30 -20.63
C ILE A 166 -7.36 -0.59 -19.16
N SER A 167 -6.19 -1.19 -18.90
CA SER A 167 -5.69 -1.41 -17.55
C SER A 167 -4.64 -0.37 -17.20
N VAL A 168 -4.62 0.08 -15.94
CA VAL A 168 -3.68 1.09 -15.46
C VAL A 168 -2.97 0.57 -14.22
N GLU A 169 -1.66 0.78 -14.16
CA GLU A 169 -0.83 0.43 -13.01
C GLU A 169 0.00 1.64 -12.60
N TYR A 170 -0.02 1.95 -11.30
CA TYR A 170 0.69 3.06 -10.71
C TYR A 170 1.93 2.59 -9.96
N LYS A 171 3.03 3.30 -10.16
CA LYS A 171 4.26 3.14 -9.38
C LYS A 171 4.65 4.44 -8.71
N GLY A 172 4.02 4.68 -7.55
CA GLY A 172 4.26 5.81 -6.64
C GLY A 172 5.42 5.59 -5.66
N TYR A 173 6.64 5.38 -6.17
CA TYR A 173 7.84 5.28 -5.34
C TYR A 173 8.57 6.62 -5.19
N ARG A 174 9.65 6.66 -4.39
CA ARG A 174 10.54 7.84 -4.37
C ARG A 174 11.16 8.04 -5.76
N SER A 175 11.48 9.28 -6.11
CA SER A 175 12.21 9.68 -7.34
C SER A 175 13.48 8.89 -7.67
N LEU A 176 14.03 8.15 -6.70
CA LEU A 176 15.22 7.32 -6.84
C LEU A 176 14.95 5.86 -7.22
N SER A 177 13.71 5.36 -7.17
CA SER A 177 13.44 3.99 -7.61
C SER A 177 13.62 3.88 -9.12
N LEU A 178 14.54 3.04 -9.55
CA LEU A 178 14.66 2.66 -10.95
C LEU A 178 13.36 1.97 -11.35
N LEU A 179 12.67 2.46 -12.39
CA LEU A 179 11.66 1.63 -13.04
C LEU A 179 12.39 0.34 -13.44
N SER A 180 11.92 -0.80 -12.96
CA SER A 180 12.57 -2.07 -13.25
C SER A 180 11.83 -2.82 -14.33
N GLU A 181 12.56 -3.66 -15.05
CA GLU A 181 12.04 -4.56 -16.06
C GLU A 181 10.93 -5.47 -15.51
N SER A 182 10.89 -5.70 -14.19
CA SER A 182 9.78 -6.40 -13.53
C SER A 182 8.45 -5.64 -13.60
N GLU A 183 8.47 -4.31 -13.59
CA GLU A 183 7.26 -3.48 -13.73
C GLU A 183 6.79 -3.47 -15.17
N LEU A 184 7.73 -3.42 -16.13
CA LEU A 184 7.42 -3.64 -17.54
C LEU A 184 6.81 -5.03 -17.77
N LEU A 185 7.38 -6.10 -17.20
CA LEU A 185 6.78 -7.44 -17.27
C LEU A 185 5.38 -7.50 -16.65
N LYS A 186 5.13 -6.75 -15.56
CA LYS A 186 3.79 -6.64 -14.98
C LYS A 186 2.83 -5.99 -15.97
N ALA A 187 3.22 -4.87 -16.59
CA ALA A 187 2.42 -4.21 -17.62
C ALA A 187 2.21 -5.09 -18.86
N MET A 188 3.21 -5.85 -19.29
CA MET A 188 3.07 -6.83 -20.39
C MET A 188 2.02 -7.90 -20.08
N ARG A 189 1.94 -8.38 -18.83
CA ARG A 189 0.89 -9.35 -18.42
C ARG A 189 -0.50 -8.73 -18.47
N TYR A 190 -0.63 -7.47 -18.07
CA TYR A 190 -1.89 -6.75 -18.17
C TYR A 190 -2.27 -6.44 -19.60
N GLN A 191 -1.30 -6.08 -20.44
CA GLN A 191 -1.51 -5.88 -21.87
C GLN A 191 -1.99 -7.17 -22.54
N GLU A 192 -1.38 -8.32 -22.20
CA GLU A 192 -1.83 -9.62 -22.71
C GLU A 192 -3.29 -9.92 -22.32
N ALA A 193 -3.68 -9.59 -21.09
CA ALA A 193 -5.02 -9.87 -20.58
C ALA A 193 -6.10 -8.88 -21.07
N TYR A 194 -5.76 -7.59 -21.15
CA TYR A 194 -6.71 -6.49 -21.36
C TYR A 194 -6.49 -5.75 -22.68
N GLY A 195 -5.58 -6.20 -23.53
CA GLY A 195 -5.22 -5.55 -24.79
C GLY A 195 -4.27 -4.36 -24.62
N THR A 196 -4.55 -3.48 -23.66
CA THR A 196 -3.80 -2.24 -23.41
C THR A 196 -3.49 -2.07 -21.93
N ALA A 197 -2.23 -1.74 -21.62
CA ALA A 197 -1.78 -1.47 -20.26
C ALA A 197 -1.01 -0.15 -20.17
N TRP A 198 -1.43 0.72 -19.26
CA TRP A 198 -0.81 2.00 -19.00
C TRP A 198 -0.06 1.97 -17.66
N LEU A 199 1.27 1.90 -17.74
CA LEU A 199 2.16 1.98 -16.60
C LEU A 199 2.53 3.45 -16.35
N VAL A 200 2.03 4.02 -15.25
CA VAL A 200 2.30 5.40 -14.86
C VAL A 200 3.23 5.38 -13.65
N THR A 201 4.36 6.08 -13.72
CA THR A 201 5.37 6.07 -12.67
C THR A 201 5.72 7.47 -12.19
N THR A 202 6.20 7.55 -10.95
CA THR A 202 6.73 8.77 -10.33
C THR A 202 8.24 8.93 -10.50
N THR A 203 8.92 7.96 -11.13
CA THR A 203 10.36 8.03 -11.31
C THR A 203 10.78 8.83 -12.54
N MET A 204 11.85 9.61 -12.39
CA MET A 204 12.57 10.22 -13.51
C MET A 204 13.51 9.19 -14.18
N LYS A 205 13.88 8.12 -13.47
CA LYS A 205 14.77 7.06 -13.94
C LYS A 205 13.92 5.89 -14.44
N SER A 206 13.39 6.02 -15.66
CA SER A 206 12.51 5.04 -16.29
C SER A 206 13.25 4.15 -17.29
N VAL A 207 12.73 2.94 -17.54
CA VAL A 207 13.15 2.11 -18.69
C VAL A 207 12.50 2.53 -20.01
N LYS A 208 11.65 3.56 -20.02
CA LYS A 208 10.96 4.04 -21.22
C LYS A 208 11.89 4.23 -22.42
N GLY A 209 13.08 4.81 -22.21
CA GLY A 209 14.06 5.02 -23.28
C GLY A 209 14.85 3.77 -23.71
N GLU A 210 14.79 2.69 -22.94
CA GLU A 210 15.54 1.44 -23.21
C GLU A 210 14.75 0.45 -24.09
N TYR A 211 13.43 0.67 -24.21
CA TYR A 211 12.50 -0.23 -24.88
C TYR A 211 11.60 0.56 -25.83
N SER A 212 11.60 0.18 -27.10
CA SER A 212 10.79 0.80 -28.15
C SER A 212 10.29 -0.25 -29.13
N GLY A 213 9.18 0.02 -29.80
CA GLY A 213 8.63 -0.90 -30.79
C GLY A 213 8.15 -2.22 -30.15
N VAL A 214 8.41 -3.34 -30.82
CA VAL A 214 7.96 -4.66 -30.34
C VAL A 214 8.99 -5.25 -29.39
N VAL A 215 8.55 -5.61 -28.18
CA VAL A 215 9.40 -6.10 -27.09
C VAL A 215 8.90 -7.46 -26.61
N THR A 216 9.84 -8.36 -26.27
CA THR A 216 9.53 -9.70 -25.74
C THR A 216 9.96 -9.83 -24.28
N SER A 217 9.25 -10.67 -23.51
CA SER A 217 9.59 -10.94 -22.11
C SER A 217 11.02 -11.48 -21.96
N LYS A 218 11.47 -12.34 -22.89
CA LYS A 218 12.83 -12.88 -22.92
C LYS A 218 13.88 -11.77 -23.03
N GLU A 219 13.64 -10.79 -23.89
CA GLU A 219 14.52 -9.63 -24.02
C GLU A 219 14.52 -8.75 -22.77
N VAL A 220 13.33 -8.47 -22.22
CA VAL A 220 13.15 -7.66 -20.99
C VAL A 220 13.90 -8.30 -19.82
N VAL A 221 13.72 -9.60 -19.61
CA VAL A 221 14.42 -10.36 -18.57
C VAL A 221 15.93 -10.32 -18.78
N ARG A 222 16.41 -10.60 -20.00
CA ARG A 222 17.85 -10.64 -20.30
C ARG A 222 18.51 -9.28 -20.04
N ARG A 223 18.00 -8.21 -20.65
CA ARG A 223 18.53 -6.84 -20.49
C ARG A 223 18.44 -6.37 -19.03
N GLY A 224 17.33 -6.68 -18.35
CA GLY A 224 17.14 -6.33 -16.95
C GLY A 224 18.10 -7.05 -16.01
N LEU A 225 18.33 -8.35 -16.19
CA LEU A 225 19.33 -9.09 -15.41
C LEU A 225 20.73 -8.52 -15.62
N GLU A 226 21.09 -8.18 -16.86
CA GLU A 226 22.37 -7.55 -17.18
C GLU A 226 22.54 -6.18 -16.47
N ARG A 227 21.54 -5.29 -16.60
CA ARG A 227 21.52 -3.97 -15.96
C ARG A 227 21.57 -4.07 -14.43
N LEU A 228 20.71 -4.89 -13.83
CA LEU A 228 20.63 -5.02 -12.37
C LEU A 228 21.87 -5.72 -11.78
N ARG A 229 22.48 -6.69 -12.47
CA ARG A 229 23.76 -7.30 -12.04
C ARG A 229 24.89 -6.27 -12.03
N ARG A 230 24.96 -5.36 -13.02
CA ARG A 230 25.94 -4.26 -13.01
C ARG A 230 25.74 -3.36 -11.79
N ILE A 231 24.51 -3.00 -11.46
CA ILE A 231 24.21 -2.17 -10.26
C ILE A 231 24.56 -2.92 -8.98
N TYR A 232 24.17 -4.20 -8.88
CA TYR A 232 24.41 -5.03 -7.68
C TYR A 232 25.90 -5.23 -7.38
N LYS A 233 26.75 -5.33 -8.41
CA LYS A 233 28.21 -5.51 -8.29
C LYS A 233 28.96 -4.23 -7.93
N ARG A 234 28.38 -3.04 -8.10
CA ARG A 234 29.04 -1.78 -7.74
C ARG A 234 29.29 -1.71 -6.23
N LYS A 235 30.45 -1.15 -5.84
CA LYS A 235 30.73 -0.83 -4.43
C LYS A 235 29.71 0.24 -3.96
N ALA A 236 29.23 0.10 -2.73
CA ALA A 236 28.24 1.00 -2.15
C ALA A 236 28.77 1.59 -0.84
N TYR A 237 28.96 2.90 -0.84
CA TYR A 237 29.51 3.68 0.26
C TYR A 237 28.45 4.54 0.93
N THR A 238 27.45 5.02 0.18
CA THR A 238 26.33 5.82 0.70
C THR A 238 25.09 4.97 1.01
N THR A 239 24.18 5.48 1.85
CA THR A 239 22.88 4.85 2.14
C THR A 239 22.06 4.63 0.88
N GLU A 240 22.04 5.61 -0.03
CA GLU A 240 21.36 5.49 -1.33
C GLU A 240 21.95 4.37 -2.19
N GLN A 241 23.28 4.25 -2.25
CA GLN A 241 23.93 3.17 -3.00
C GLN A 241 23.61 1.79 -2.41
N LYS A 242 23.53 1.69 -1.07
CA LYS A 242 23.13 0.45 -0.38
C LYS A 242 21.66 0.10 -0.68
N GLU A 243 20.76 1.09 -0.68
CA GLU A 243 19.36 0.92 -1.05
C GLU A 243 19.21 0.46 -2.51
N ASN A 244 19.91 1.10 -3.44
CA ASN A 244 19.93 0.74 -4.86
C ASN A 244 20.41 -0.71 -5.09
N ARG A 245 21.42 -1.17 -4.33
CA ARG A 245 21.84 -2.59 -4.37
C ARG A 245 20.77 -3.53 -3.83
N GLY A 246 20.08 -3.14 -2.76
CA GLY A 246 18.95 -3.88 -2.20
C GLY A 246 17.80 -4.02 -3.20
N ILE A 247 17.46 -2.93 -3.90
CA ILE A 247 16.46 -2.92 -4.98
C ILE A 247 16.92 -3.81 -6.13
N ALA A 248 18.17 -3.68 -6.59
CA ALA A 248 18.70 -4.50 -7.67
C ALA A 248 18.69 -5.99 -7.34
N ARG A 249 19.06 -6.39 -6.11
CA ARG A 249 18.99 -7.78 -5.65
C ARG A 249 17.56 -8.33 -5.72
N LYS A 250 16.58 -7.55 -5.27
CA LYS A 250 15.15 -7.93 -5.36
C LYS A 250 14.70 -8.06 -6.81
N GLY A 251 15.04 -7.07 -7.64
CA GLY A 251 14.72 -7.08 -9.07
C GLY A 251 15.30 -8.31 -9.80
N ILE A 252 16.56 -8.67 -9.54
CA ILE A 252 17.18 -9.90 -10.10
C ILE A 252 16.35 -11.13 -9.72
N SER A 253 16.02 -11.30 -8.44
CA SER A 253 15.23 -12.44 -7.97
C SER A 253 13.84 -12.49 -8.62
N HIS A 254 13.21 -11.34 -8.83
CA HIS A 254 11.92 -11.26 -9.53
C HIS A 254 12.05 -11.62 -11.01
N LEU A 255 13.03 -11.05 -11.73
CA LEU A 255 13.23 -11.32 -13.15
C LEU A 255 13.53 -12.80 -13.44
N THR A 256 14.35 -13.44 -12.61
CA THR A 256 14.68 -14.86 -12.78
C THR A 256 13.45 -15.77 -12.69
N LYS A 257 12.44 -15.41 -11.87
CA LYS A 257 11.17 -16.17 -11.81
C LYS A 257 10.35 -16.09 -13.10
N HIS A 258 10.67 -15.17 -13.99
CA HIS A 258 9.93 -14.88 -15.22
C HIS A 258 10.70 -15.26 -16.49
N GLU A 259 11.84 -15.96 -16.39
CA GLU A 259 12.66 -16.37 -17.54
C GLU A 259 11.89 -17.22 -18.57
N ASN A 260 10.90 -17.99 -18.11
CA ASN A 260 10.09 -18.86 -18.97
C ASN A 260 8.83 -18.18 -19.53
N MET A 261 8.57 -16.92 -19.20
CA MET A 261 7.40 -16.21 -19.75
C MET A 261 7.56 -15.96 -21.24
N ARG A 262 6.47 -16.10 -21.99
CA ARG A 262 6.40 -15.89 -23.44
C ARG A 262 5.41 -14.77 -23.77
N LEU A 263 5.72 -13.55 -23.32
CA LEU A 263 4.91 -12.36 -23.59
C LEU A 263 5.55 -11.55 -24.71
N ARG A 264 4.71 -10.89 -25.51
CA ARG A 264 5.13 -9.97 -26.57
C ARG A 264 4.18 -8.79 -26.58
N CYS A 265 4.71 -7.57 -26.55
CA CYS A 265 3.90 -6.35 -26.61
C CYS A 265 4.52 -5.32 -27.55
N LYS A 266 3.71 -4.38 -28.02
CA LYS A 266 4.21 -3.15 -28.64
C LYS A 266 4.28 -2.06 -27.57
N ILE A 267 5.42 -1.37 -27.47
CA ILE A 267 5.53 -0.13 -26.70
C ILE A 267 4.98 0.99 -27.58
N ILE A 268 3.99 1.72 -27.07
CA ILE A 268 3.35 2.84 -27.76
C ILE A 268 3.44 4.10 -26.89
N THR A 269 3.38 5.27 -27.53
CA THR A 269 3.40 6.54 -26.80
C THR A 269 2.05 6.84 -26.17
N VAL A 270 2.04 7.78 -25.22
CA VAL A 270 0.80 8.25 -24.61
C VAL A 270 -0.09 8.94 -25.65
N ASP A 271 0.49 9.72 -26.55
CA ASP A 271 -0.25 10.44 -27.59
C ASP A 271 -0.92 9.48 -28.57
N GLU A 272 -0.19 8.43 -29.01
CA GLU A 272 -0.74 7.37 -29.86
C GLU A 272 -1.94 6.69 -29.17
N LEU A 273 -1.82 6.39 -27.87
CA LEU A 273 -2.92 5.80 -27.10
C LEU A 273 -4.11 6.76 -27.04
N LEU A 274 -3.91 8.00 -26.60
CA LEU A 274 -4.99 8.98 -26.43
C LEU A 274 -5.72 9.25 -27.74
N GLU A 275 -5.00 9.37 -28.86
CA GLU A 275 -5.59 9.51 -30.18
C GLU A 275 -6.45 8.28 -30.55
N SER A 276 -5.94 7.08 -30.30
CA SER A 276 -6.67 5.84 -30.60
C SER A 276 -7.90 5.62 -29.70
N MET A 277 -7.85 6.05 -28.44
CA MET A 277 -8.99 6.02 -27.52
C MET A 277 -10.09 6.99 -27.98
N ARG A 278 -9.73 8.19 -28.44
CA ARG A 278 -10.71 9.15 -29.02
C ARG A 278 -11.37 8.62 -30.29
N LYS A 279 -10.66 7.80 -31.06
CA LYS A 279 -11.21 7.08 -32.22
C LYS A 279 -12.03 5.85 -31.85
N GLY A 280 -12.10 5.49 -30.57
CA GLY A 280 -12.87 4.36 -30.08
C GLY A 280 -12.20 3.00 -30.21
N THR A 281 -10.91 2.95 -30.55
CA THR A 281 -10.20 1.68 -30.72
C THR A 281 -8.79 1.81 -30.16
N PRO A 282 -8.64 1.67 -28.83
CA PRO A 282 -7.34 1.83 -28.18
C PRO A 282 -6.30 0.89 -28.79
N LEU A 283 -5.12 1.43 -29.11
CA LEU A 283 -4.02 0.64 -29.60
C LEU A 283 -3.58 -0.38 -28.54
N LYS A 284 -3.45 -1.63 -28.98
CA LYS A 284 -2.97 -2.73 -28.13
C LYS A 284 -1.48 -2.57 -27.88
N GLY A 285 -1.10 -2.35 -26.62
CA GLY A 285 0.29 -2.08 -26.27
C GLY A 285 0.50 -1.74 -24.80
N VAL A 286 1.77 -1.55 -24.45
CA VAL A 286 2.18 -1.03 -23.15
C VAL A 286 2.58 0.43 -23.31
N ILE A 287 2.01 1.29 -22.48
CA ILE A 287 2.35 2.71 -22.37
C ILE A 287 3.15 2.89 -21.09
N ILE A 288 4.23 3.66 -21.17
CA ILE A 288 5.03 4.03 -20.00
C ILE A 288 5.03 5.56 -19.91
N THR A 289 4.41 6.11 -18.87
CA THR A 289 4.40 7.54 -18.59
C THR A 289 5.27 7.82 -17.37
N THR A 290 6.28 8.67 -17.53
CA THR A 290 7.16 9.10 -16.44
C THR A 290 6.50 10.14 -15.54
N GLY A 291 7.10 10.41 -14.39
CA GLY A 291 6.50 11.33 -13.41
C GLY A 291 6.32 12.75 -13.94
N PHE A 292 7.27 13.24 -14.75
CA PHE A 292 7.15 14.57 -15.35
C PHE A 292 6.16 14.61 -16.49
N GLU A 293 6.16 13.63 -17.38
CA GLU A 293 5.15 13.55 -18.45
C GLU A 293 3.74 13.54 -17.85
N TYR A 294 3.55 12.82 -16.74
CA TYR A 294 2.28 12.79 -16.04
C TYR A 294 1.90 14.14 -15.42
N ILE A 295 2.86 14.84 -14.79
CA ILE A 295 2.67 16.21 -14.28
C ILE A 295 2.29 17.17 -15.41
N ASP A 296 2.95 17.06 -16.56
CA ASP A 296 2.73 17.93 -17.71
C ASP A 296 1.32 17.70 -18.29
N MET A 297 0.92 16.43 -18.45
CA MET A 297 -0.46 16.08 -18.83
C MET A 297 -1.51 16.66 -17.87
N LEU A 298 -1.27 16.62 -16.56
CA LEU A 298 -2.18 17.21 -15.57
C LEU A 298 -2.26 18.73 -15.71
N LYS A 299 -1.13 19.40 -15.94
CA LYS A 299 -1.09 20.85 -16.14
C LYS A 299 -1.78 21.28 -17.43
N GLU A 300 -1.58 20.54 -18.51
CA GLU A 300 -2.24 20.77 -19.80
C GLU A 300 -3.76 20.62 -19.69
N ALA A 301 -4.24 19.71 -18.84
CA ALA A 301 -5.66 19.54 -18.49
C ALA A 301 -6.20 20.59 -17.49
N GLY A 302 -5.38 21.55 -17.04
CA GLY A 302 -5.77 22.55 -16.03
C GLY A 302 -5.87 22.00 -14.59
N LEU A 303 -5.43 20.76 -14.35
CA LEU A 303 -5.50 20.07 -13.06
C LEU A 303 -4.27 20.40 -12.19
N HIS A 304 -4.03 21.68 -11.94
CA HIS A 304 -2.81 22.17 -11.29
C HIS A 304 -2.60 21.61 -9.87
N GLU A 305 -3.66 21.50 -9.06
CA GLU A 305 -3.56 20.95 -7.71
C GLU A 305 -3.13 19.47 -7.73
N HIS A 306 -3.67 18.68 -8.66
CA HIS A 306 -3.27 17.28 -8.85
C HIS A 306 -1.82 17.17 -9.32
N ALA A 307 -1.39 18.05 -10.23
CA ALA A 307 0.00 18.11 -10.67
C ALA A 307 0.96 18.40 -9.50
N ASP A 308 0.61 19.35 -8.63
CA ASP A 308 1.39 19.67 -7.43
C ASP A 308 1.41 18.50 -6.43
N ASN A 309 0.29 17.80 -6.27
CA ASN A 309 0.21 16.60 -5.44
C ASN A 309 1.12 15.47 -5.95
N VAL A 310 1.15 15.22 -7.26
CA VAL A 310 2.08 14.26 -7.87
C VAL A 310 3.54 14.69 -7.67
N LEU A 311 3.84 15.98 -7.87
CA LEU A 311 5.17 16.53 -7.63
C LEU A 311 5.61 16.39 -6.16
N ARG A 312 4.69 16.59 -5.22
CA ARG A 312 4.92 16.37 -3.78
C ARG A 312 5.21 14.90 -3.48
N VAL A 313 4.48 13.96 -4.09
CA VAL A 313 4.75 12.51 -3.96
C VAL A 313 6.16 12.17 -4.46
N MET A 314 6.59 12.77 -5.57
CA MET A 314 7.92 12.55 -6.16
C MET A 314 9.05 13.08 -5.28
N LYS A 315 8.87 14.26 -4.66
CA LYS A 315 9.92 14.96 -3.91
C LYS A 315 9.96 14.65 -2.41
N SER A 316 8.83 14.31 -1.79
CA SER A 316 8.72 14.25 -0.34
C SER A 316 9.07 12.87 0.26
N PRO A 317 9.80 12.81 1.39
CA PRO A 317 9.87 11.61 2.21
C PRO A 317 8.47 11.12 2.61
N ALA A 318 8.27 9.79 2.72
CA ALA A 318 6.94 9.21 3.00
C ALA A 318 6.34 9.76 4.29
N GLY A 319 7.16 9.84 5.34
CA GLY A 319 6.74 10.29 6.65
C GLY A 319 6.32 11.76 6.70
N LEU A 320 6.70 12.58 5.71
CA LEU A 320 6.36 14.01 5.63
C LEU A 320 5.20 14.30 4.68
N LEU A 321 4.65 13.29 4.01
CA LEU A 321 3.56 13.49 3.05
C LEU A 321 2.23 13.54 3.80
N HIS A 322 1.52 14.65 3.77
CA HIS A 322 0.20 14.81 4.39
C HIS A 322 -0.81 15.32 3.37
N SER A 323 -2.07 14.92 3.51
CA SER A 323 -3.18 15.41 2.70
C SER A 323 -4.42 15.47 3.59
N ASP A 324 -5.17 16.55 3.46
CA ASP A 324 -6.45 16.74 4.14
C ASP A 324 -7.63 16.29 3.27
N SER A 325 -7.39 16.02 1.98
CA SER A 325 -8.39 15.65 0.98
C SER A 325 -8.30 14.19 0.51
N VAL A 326 -7.13 13.56 0.62
CA VAL A 326 -6.90 12.18 0.16
C VAL A 326 -6.66 11.25 1.36
N THR A 327 -7.44 10.17 1.40
CA THR A 327 -7.34 9.17 2.49
C THR A 327 -5.99 8.44 2.49
N SER A 328 -5.50 8.07 3.68
CA SER A 328 -4.35 7.18 3.86
C SER A 328 -4.72 5.70 3.99
N MET A 329 -6.03 5.38 3.92
CA MET A 329 -6.53 4.00 3.97
C MET A 329 -6.28 3.28 2.65
N ARG A 330 -6.35 1.94 2.66
CA ARG A 330 -6.10 1.12 1.47
C ARG A 330 -7.30 1.24 0.51
N LEU A 331 -7.06 1.55 -0.76
CA LEU A 331 -8.11 1.62 -1.80
C LEU A 331 -8.48 0.25 -2.38
N ILE A 332 -7.58 -0.74 -2.26
CA ILE A 332 -7.78 -2.13 -2.74
C ILE A 332 -8.16 -2.98 -1.53
N GLU A 333 -9.36 -3.54 -1.48
CA GLU A 333 -9.73 -4.52 -0.44
C GLU A 333 -9.16 -5.91 -0.75
#